data_AF-A0A0W0VC96-F1
#
_entry.id   AF-A0A0W0VC96-F1
#
_cell.length_a   1.000
_cell.length_b   1.000
_cell.length_c   1.000
_cell.angle_alpha   90.00
_cell.angle_beta   90.00
_cell.angle_gamma   90.00
#
_symmetry.space_group_name_H-M   'P 1'
#
loop_
_entity.id
_entity.type
_entity.pdbx_description
1 polymer ?
#
loop_
_entity_poly.entity_id
_entity_poly.type
_entity_poly.pdbx_seq_one_letter_code
_entity_poly.pdbx_strand_id
1 'polypeptide(L)'
;MTAVLQRLHAQLGYDLKESAVTHNSQWEFTSFLNQQKSPYFEILLKEHVILNIEYSIYCTKLANRLLGQKPIADSEEITEQVAAALVMAELLAHLYRHYLSVPREVKRLEDEKKIYCSFLRKRGYQFPSQQELIPSPGFFAQKVRDTTAFFNWPRLFSGRIRRVFTTVVLIPQIQELQYFSRFVLFADRYVNPALTYFSWLFYVPRLATNLFLLLKHLIPGKWWMSEQERSLSWQLRLHLQVQRRWFELGNDGIFFTSGLLNCFVLTGALAPIAMYVIIALFLFDALWTGLRAYVELGRLNHLENYYAAKRKELEARMASPAEIAELSVYQEALRERVLFERSRLLLPVMSNTVLFISMLLALPFLTTPILGFIGAMLVATVTCVAFMRTQQLEKIRPANRIMELSQPKYGIVSEGFFPCPNRSLNHVDPEIKEQDSALVLKQ
;
A
#
# COMPACT_ATOMS: atom_id res chain seq x y z
N MET A 1 -18.67 -6.04 -21.28
CA MET A 1 -18.67 -6.34 -19.82
C MET A 1 -17.37 -7.03 -19.41
N THR A 2 -16.56 -6.37 -18.59
CA THR A 2 -15.20 -6.82 -18.27
C THR A 2 -15.15 -8.05 -17.37
N ALA A 3 -14.07 -8.84 -17.45
CA ALA A 3 -13.91 -10.07 -16.66
C ALA A 3 -13.98 -9.83 -15.12
N VAL A 4 -13.54 -8.66 -14.67
CA VAL A 4 -13.60 -8.21 -13.27
C VAL A 4 -15.04 -7.87 -12.88
N LEU A 5 -15.77 -7.17 -13.75
CA LEU A 5 -17.19 -6.89 -13.53
C LEU A 5 -18.04 -8.15 -13.49
N GLN A 6 -17.76 -9.16 -14.31
CA GLN A 6 -18.49 -10.43 -14.24
C GLN A 6 -18.31 -11.13 -12.89
N ARG A 7 -17.10 -11.07 -12.29
CA ARG A 7 -16.86 -11.62 -10.94
C ARG A 7 -17.60 -10.81 -9.89
N LEU A 8 -17.52 -9.48 -9.97
CA LEU A 8 -18.21 -8.57 -9.06
C LEU A 8 -19.72 -8.70 -9.19
N HIS A 9 -20.26 -8.83 -10.41
CA HIS A 9 -21.68 -8.99 -10.65
C HIS A 9 -22.22 -10.26 -10.01
N ALA A 10 -21.50 -11.38 -10.13
CA ALA A 10 -21.84 -12.62 -9.44
C ALA A 10 -21.86 -12.48 -7.91
N GLN A 11 -21.09 -11.54 -7.35
CA GLN A 11 -21.02 -11.28 -5.90
C GLN A 11 -21.97 -10.16 -5.42
N LEU A 12 -22.25 -9.17 -6.27
CA LEU A 12 -22.99 -7.96 -5.92
C LEU A 12 -24.47 -8.06 -6.29
N GLY A 13 -24.84 -8.85 -7.30
CA GLY A 13 -26.20 -8.88 -7.84
C GLY A 13 -26.65 -7.57 -8.48
N TYR A 14 -25.70 -6.70 -8.86
CA TYR A 14 -25.97 -5.39 -9.48
C TYR A 14 -25.67 -5.44 -10.98
N ASP A 15 -26.68 -5.26 -11.84
CA ASP A 15 -26.49 -5.22 -13.29
C ASP A 15 -26.09 -3.81 -13.77
N LEU A 16 -24.89 -3.72 -14.35
CA LEU A 16 -24.40 -2.49 -14.96
C LEU A 16 -25.06 -2.20 -16.32
N LYS A 17 -25.60 -3.22 -17.01
CA LYS A 17 -26.15 -3.05 -18.36
C LYS A 17 -27.44 -2.25 -18.37
N GLU A 18 -28.26 -2.33 -17.32
CA GLU A 18 -29.50 -1.52 -17.23
C GLU A 18 -29.21 -0.03 -16.98
N SER A 19 -28.09 0.32 -16.32
CA SER A 19 -27.75 1.71 -16.00
C SER A 19 -26.84 2.42 -17.01
N ALA A 20 -26.19 1.69 -17.94
CA ALA A 20 -25.11 2.24 -18.77
C ALA A 20 -25.51 2.64 -20.21
N VAL A 21 -26.67 2.18 -20.70
CA VAL A 21 -26.97 2.18 -22.16
C VAL A 21 -27.95 3.28 -22.60
N THR A 22 -28.48 4.11 -21.70
CA THR A 22 -29.33 5.25 -22.10
C THR A 22 -28.66 6.60 -21.83
N HIS A 23 -28.51 7.42 -22.87
CA HIS A 23 -28.13 8.84 -22.72
C HIS A 23 -29.09 9.51 -21.71
N ASN A 24 -28.54 10.23 -20.71
CA ASN A 24 -29.22 10.77 -19.52
C ASN A 24 -29.47 9.80 -18.34
N SER A 25 -28.76 8.67 -18.27
CA SER A 25 -28.84 7.78 -17.09
C SER A 25 -28.35 8.48 -15.82
N GLN A 26 -29.19 8.48 -14.78
CA GLN A 26 -28.83 8.88 -13.44
C GLN A 26 -27.94 7.81 -12.81
N TRP A 27 -26.82 8.21 -12.20
CA TRP A 27 -25.93 7.27 -11.51
C TRP A 27 -26.52 6.84 -10.17
N GLU A 28 -26.91 5.57 -10.05
CA GLU A 28 -27.63 5.04 -8.89
C GLU A 28 -26.80 4.12 -7.98
N PHE A 29 -25.57 3.75 -8.36
CA PHE A 29 -24.81 2.73 -7.62
C PHE A 29 -24.52 3.13 -6.17
N THR A 30 -24.22 4.41 -5.91
CA THR A 30 -24.06 4.90 -4.53
C THR A 30 -25.35 4.74 -3.71
N SER A 31 -26.52 5.01 -4.31
CA SER A 31 -27.83 4.82 -3.68
C SER A 31 -28.10 3.34 -3.42
N PHE A 32 -27.77 2.47 -4.37
CA PHE A 32 -27.84 1.02 -4.21
C PHE A 32 -27.02 0.55 -3.01
N LEU A 33 -25.76 0.98 -2.87
CA LEU A 33 -24.92 0.62 -1.72
C LEU A 33 -25.52 1.06 -0.39
N ASN A 34 -26.11 2.26 -0.34
CA ASN A 34 -26.71 2.80 0.87
C ASN A 34 -28.00 2.06 1.30
N GLN A 35 -28.67 1.37 0.38
CA GLN A 35 -29.85 0.55 0.68
C GLN A 35 -29.49 -0.84 1.23
N GLN A 36 -28.26 -1.31 0.99
CA GLN A 36 -27.84 -2.64 1.43
C GLN A 36 -27.59 -2.70 2.94
N LYS A 37 -27.96 -3.83 3.56
CA LYS A 37 -27.74 -4.10 4.99
C LYS A 37 -26.35 -4.69 5.23
N SER A 38 -25.84 -4.58 6.45
CA SER A 38 -24.49 -5.07 6.80
C SER A 38 -24.18 -6.53 6.44
N PRO A 39 -25.11 -7.51 6.54
CA PRO A 39 -24.86 -8.89 6.11
C PRO A 39 -24.43 -9.04 4.65
N TYR A 40 -24.92 -8.16 3.77
CA TYR A 40 -24.55 -8.12 2.35
C TYR A 40 -23.03 -7.89 2.18
N PHE A 41 -22.45 -7.04 3.01
CA PHE A 41 -21.05 -6.66 2.91
C PHE A 41 -20.09 -7.66 3.57
N GLU A 42 -20.56 -8.61 4.38
CA GLU A 42 -19.66 -9.49 5.14
C GLU A 42 -18.72 -10.33 4.27
N ILE A 43 -19.23 -10.84 3.14
CA ILE A 43 -18.43 -11.62 2.18
C ILE A 43 -17.38 -10.71 1.53
N LEU A 44 -17.81 -9.53 1.06
CA LEU A 44 -16.95 -8.54 0.42
C LEU A 44 -15.88 -8.01 1.38
N LEU A 45 -16.21 -7.88 2.67
CA LEU A 45 -15.27 -7.50 3.72
C LEU A 45 -14.18 -8.55 3.91
N LYS A 46 -14.49 -9.84 3.88
CA LYS A 46 -13.47 -10.90 3.98
C LYS A 46 -12.53 -10.89 2.78
N GLU A 47 -13.05 -10.55 1.60
CA GLU A 47 -12.29 -10.49 0.35
C GLU A 47 -11.68 -9.11 0.02
N HIS A 48 -11.82 -8.11 0.91
CA HIS A 48 -11.43 -6.72 0.61
C HIS A 48 -10.00 -6.55 0.10
N VAL A 49 -9.06 -7.38 0.58
CA VAL A 49 -7.66 -7.35 0.12
C VAL A 49 -7.55 -7.75 -1.34
N ILE A 50 -8.27 -8.80 -1.75
CA ILE A 50 -8.29 -9.29 -3.14
C ILE A 50 -8.99 -8.27 -4.03
N LEU A 51 -10.14 -7.74 -3.60
CA LEU A 51 -10.87 -6.70 -4.33
C LEU A 51 -10.01 -5.46 -4.59
N ASN A 52 -9.23 -5.03 -3.60
CA ASN A 52 -8.32 -3.89 -3.76
C ASN A 52 -7.16 -4.19 -4.73
N ILE A 53 -6.66 -5.43 -4.76
CA ILE A 53 -5.63 -5.85 -5.74
C ILE A 53 -6.21 -5.82 -7.16
N GLU A 54 -7.38 -6.42 -7.37
CA GLU A 54 -8.06 -6.41 -8.67
C GLU A 54 -8.34 -4.99 -9.14
N TYR A 55 -8.86 -4.14 -8.25
CA TYR A 55 -9.10 -2.74 -8.56
C TYR A 55 -7.81 -2.03 -8.97
N SER A 56 -6.70 -2.22 -8.24
CA SER A 56 -5.42 -1.61 -8.59
C SER A 56 -4.90 -2.08 -9.96
N ILE A 57 -5.06 -3.35 -10.31
CA ILE A 57 -4.63 -3.91 -11.61
C ILE A 57 -5.52 -3.35 -12.73
N TYR A 58 -6.83 -3.37 -12.50
CA TYR A 58 -7.83 -2.81 -13.40
C TYR A 58 -7.55 -1.34 -13.72
N CYS A 59 -7.27 -0.55 -12.68
CA CYS A 59 -6.89 0.84 -12.81
C CYS A 59 -5.60 1.07 -13.60
N THR A 60 -4.59 0.23 -13.37
CA THR A 60 -3.32 0.33 -14.11
C THR A 60 -3.54 0.07 -15.60
N LYS A 61 -4.33 -0.96 -15.94
CA LYS A 61 -4.74 -1.25 -17.33
C LYS A 61 -5.51 -0.07 -17.94
N LEU A 62 -6.51 0.45 -17.22
CA LEU A 62 -7.33 1.57 -17.67
C LEU A 62 -6.49 2.84 -17.89
N ALA A 63 -5.59 3.18 -16.97
CA ALA A 63 -4.69 4.31 -17.11
C ALA A 63 -3.79 4.21 -18.33
N ASN A 64 -3.16 3.04 -18.54
CA ASN A 64 -2.31 2.81 -19.70
C ASN A 64 -3.07 2.93 -21.02
N ARG A 65 -4.35 2.52 -21.05
CA ARG A 65 -5.22 2.68 -22.21
C ARG A 65 -5.60 4.15 -22.45
N LEU A 66 -5.97 4.89 -21.39
CA LEU A 66 -6.37 6.29 -21.48
C LEU A 66 -5.19 7.23 -21.80
N LEU A 67 -3.99 6.91 -21.33
CA LEU A 67 -2.77 7.68 -21.57
C LEU A 67 -2.03 7.27 -22.86
N GLY A 68 -2.45 6.18 -23.50
CA GLY A 68 -1.83 5.67 -24.72
C GLY A 68 -2.06 6.57 -25.93
N GLN A 69 -1.08 6.65 -26.83
CA GLN A 69 -1.13 7.50 -28.05
C GLN A 69 -1.98 6.94 -29.19
N LYS A 70 -2.59 5.76 -29.05
CA LYS A 70 -3.44 5.19 -30.10
C LYS A 70 -4.80 5.91 -30.10
N PRO A 71 -5.34 6.27 -31.28
CA PRO A 71 -6.66 6.88 -31.35
C PRO A 71 -7.66 5.95 -30.67
N ILE A 72 -8.42 6.53 -29.73
CA ILE A 72 -9.49 5.87 -28.98
C ILE A 72 -10.60 5.55 -29.98
N ALA A 73 -10.50 4.40 -30.64
CA ALA A 73 -11.42 3.98 -31.69
C ALA A 73 -12.76 3.48 -31.15
N ASP A 74 -12.85 3.16 -29.85
CA ASP A 74 -14.06 2.62 -29.25
C ASP A 74 -14.49 3.43 -28.00
N SER A 75 -15.40 4.37 -28.24
CA SER A 75 -15.88 5.36 -27.28
C SER A 75 -16.77 4.72 -26.20
N GLU A 76 -17.46 3.64 -26.53
CA GLU A 76 -18.43 2.97 -25.67
C GLU A 76 -17.71 2.00 -24.71
N GLU A 77 -16.79 1.19 -25.23
CA GLU A 77 -16.01 0.24 -24.42
C GLU A 77 -15.22 0.94 -23.29
N ILE A 78 -14.62 2.10 -23.57
CA ILE A 78 -13.93 2.88 -22.53
C ILE A 78 -14.90 3.47 -21.52
N THR A 79 -16.10 3.85 -21.95
CA THR A 79 -17.14 4.33 -21.05
C THR A 79 -17.57 3.22 -20.08
N GLU A 80 -17.78 2.00 -20.59
CA GLU A 80 -18.01 0.82 -19.75
C GLU A 80 -16.85 0.58 -18.77
N GLN A 81 -15.61 0.72 -19.23
CA GLN A 81 -14.44 0.47 -18.38
C GLN A 81 -14.27 1.52 -17.28
N VAL A 82 -14.55 2.79 -17.57
CA VAL A 82 -14.54 3.85 -16.56
C VAL A 82 -15.70 3.68 -15.58
N ALA A 83 -16.89 3.31 -16.06
CA ALA A 83 -18.04 2.99 -15.19
C ALA A 83 -17.72 1.79 -14.26
N ALA A 84 -17.07 0.76 -14.78
CA ALA A 84 -16.59 -0.37 -13.98
C ALA A 84 -15.63 0.05 -12.88
N ALA A 85 -14.64 0.89 -13.21
CA ALA A 85 -13.70 1.42 -12.24
C ALA A 85 -14.41 2.24 -11.16
N LEU A 86 -15.40 3.05 -11.54
CA LEU A 86 -16.20 3.85 -10.61
C LEU A 86 -17.01 2.97 -9.65
N VAL A 87 -17.66 1.90 -10.15
CA VAL A 87 -18.36 0.92 -9.31
C VAL A 87 -17.41 0.28 -8.29
N MET A 88 -16.23 -0.17 -8.72
CA MET A 88 -15.24 -0.74 -7.79
C MET A 88 -14.75 0.27 -6.76
N ALA A 89 -14.49 1.51 -7.19
CA ALA A 89 -14.03 2.57 -6.31
C ALA A 89 -15.08 2.96 -5.27
N GLU A 90 -16.35 3.06 -5.66
CA GLU A 90 -17.49 3.31 -4.76
C GLU A 90 -17.67 2.19 -3.75
N LEU A 91 -17.63 0.93 -4.22
CA LEU A 91 -17.73 -0.23 -3.33
C LEU A 91 -16.59 -0.24 -2.31
N LEU A 92 -15.34 -0.14 -2.77
CA LEU A 92 -14.18 -0.14 -1.88
C LEU A 92 -14.20 1.06 -0.92
N ALA A 93 -14.57 2.26 -1.39
CA ALA A 93 -14.67 3.44 -0.55
C ALA A 93 -15.74 3.24 0.54
N HIS A 94 -16.88 2.65 0.20
CA HIS A 94 -17.94 2.31 1.14
C HIS A 94 -17.43 1.31 2.20
N LEU A 95 -16.78 0.22 1.78
CA LEU A 95 -16.20 -0.78 2.69
C LEU A 95 -15.15 -0.16 3.63
N TYR A 96 -14.23 0.63 3.09
CA TYR A 96 -13.15 1.25 3.87
C TYR A 96 -13.64 2.35 4.81
N ARG A 97 -14.70 3.06 4.43
CA ARG A 97 -15.30 4.14 5.21
C ARG A 97 -16.14 3.61 6.36
N HIS A 98 -17.08 2.72 6.06
CA HIS A 98 -18.14 2.35 7.01
C HIS A 98 -17.78 1.16 7.88
N TYR A 99 -16.89 0.26 7.43
CA TYR A 99 -16.64 -1.02 8.10
C TYR A 99 -15.17 -1.24 8.51
N LEU A 100 -14.19 -0.83 7.68
CA LEU A 100 -12.76 -1.07 7.98
C LEU A 100 -12.07 0.13 8.63
N SER A 101 -12.70 1.31 8.62
CA SER A 101 -12.18 2.58 9.13
C SER A 101 -10.76 2.89 8.63
N VAL A 102 -10.59 3.04 7.32
CA VAL A 102 -9.27 3.29 6.67
C VAL A 102 -9.24 4.60 5.89
N PRO A 103 -9.05 5.73 6.59
CA PRO A 103 -9.08 7.08 6.02
C PRO A 103 -8.26 7.31 4.76
N ARG A 104 -7.04 6.78 4.71
CA ARG A 104 -6.16 6.99 3.55
C ARG A 104 -6.69 6.32 2.29
N GLU A 105 -7.28 5.13 2.41
CA GLU A 105 -7.81 4.39 1.26
C GLU A 105 -9.10 5.06 0.80
N VAL A 106 -9.94 5.51 1.75
CA VAL A 106 -11.12 6.33 1.42
C VAL A 106 -10.70 7.57 0.65
N LYS A 107 -9.71 8.34 1.15
CA LYS A 107 -9.24 9.54 0.45
C LYS A 107 -8.75 9.23 -0.96
N ARG A 108 -7.86 8.23 -1.11
CA ARG A 108 -7.35 7.79 -2.42
C ARG A 108 -8.47 7.44 -3.39
N LEU A 109 -9.43 6.63 -2.92
CA LEU A 109 -10.56 6.18 -3.75
C LEU A 109 -11.50 7.32 -4.10
N GLU A 110 -11.78 8.26 -3.19
CA GLU A 110 -12.59 9.44 -3.50
C GLU A 110 -11.92 10.38 -4.51
N ASP A 111 -10.59 10.52 -4.44
CA ASP A 111 -9.85 11.31 -5.42
C ASP A 111 -9.86 10.64 -6.82
N GLU A 112 -9.71 9.31 -6.89
CA GLU A 112 -9.87 8.53 -8.11
C GLU A 112 -11.32 8.60 -8.65
N LYS A 113 -12.34 8.51 -7.78
CA LYS A 113 -13.76 8.66 -8.15
C LYS A 113 -14.06 9.99 -8.83
N LYS A 114 -13.51 11.10 -8.34
CA LYS A 114 -13.70 12.43 -8.96
C LYS A 114 -13.25 12.44 -10.43
N ILE A 115 -12.17 11.72 -10.75
CA ILE A 115 -11.64 11.59 -12.11
C ILE A 115 -12.60 10.77 -12.99
N TYR A 116 -13.14 9.67 -12.47
CA TYR A 116 -14.12 8.87 -13.23
C TYR A 116 -15.45 9.62 -13.43
N CYS A 117 -15.97 10.28 -12.40
CA CYS A 117 -17.17 11.09 -12.50
C CYS A 117 -17.00 12.22 -13.53
N SER A 118 -15.85 12.90 -13.53
CA SER A 118 -15.60 13.98 -14.50
C SER A 118 -15.55 13.44 -15.93
N PHE A 119 -14.96 12.25 -16.14
CA PHE A 119 -14.95 11.57 -17.43
C PHE A 119 -16.36 11.18 -17.89
N LEU A 120 -17.15 10.55 -17.02
CA LEU A 120 -18.50 10.06 -17.35
C LEU A 120 -19.52 11.21 -17.53
N ARG A 121 -19.38 12.32 -16.79
CA ARG A 121 -20.22 13.52 -17.00
C ARG A 121 -20.12 14.04 -18.44
N LYS A 122 -18.93 14.00 -19.04
CA LYS A 122 -18.73 14.38 -20.45
C LYS A 122 -19.42 13.44 -21.44
N ARG A 123 -19.80 12.24 -21.00
CA ARG A 123 -20.54 11.24 -21.77
C ARG A 123 -22.05 11.26 -21.50
N GLY A 124 -22.54 12.23 -20.72
CA GLY A 124 -23.97 12.42 -20.45
C GLY A 124 -24.50 11.75 -19.17
N TYR A 125 -23.62 11.21 -18.32
CA TYR A 125 -24.02 10.68 -17.00
C TYR A 125 -24.29 11.81 -16.01
N GLN A 126 -25.36 11.68 -15.25
CA GLN A 126 -25.71 12.61 -14.19
C GLN A 126 -25.38 12.00 -12.83
N PHE A 127 -24.74 12.79 -11.97
CA PHE A 127 -24.35 12.36 -10.62
C PHE A 127 -25.05 13.24 -9.59
N PRO A 128 -25.55 12.67 -8.48
CA PRO A 128 -26.06 13.46 -7.37
C PRO A 128 -24.98 14.42 -6.85
N SER A 129 -25.38 15.61 -6.37
CA SER A 129 -24.43 16.58 -5.81
C SER A 129 -23.66 15.96 -4.65
N GLN A 130 -22.34 16.13 -4.63
CA GLN A 130 -21.43 15.50 -3.67
C GLN A 130 -21.90 15.64 -2.23
N GLN A 131 -22.00 14.52 -1.51
CA GLN A 131 -22.12 14.50 -0.06
C GLN A 131 -20.83 15.01 0.59
N GLU A 132 -21.00 15.73 1.70
CA GLU A 132 -19.95 16.42 2.46
C GLU A 132 -18.72 15.53 2.74
N LEU A 133 -17.53 16.13 2.57
CA LEU A 133 -16.28 15.55 3.03
C LEU A 133 -16.30 15.46 4.57
N ILE A 134 -16.66 14.30 5.11
CA ILE A 134 -16.45 14.03 6.53
C ILE A 134 -14.93 13.96 6.77
N PRO A 135 -14.35 14.80 7.66
CA PRO A 135 -12.93 14.77 7.95
C PRO A 135 -12.56 13.40 8.51
N SER A 136 -11.60 12.74 7.85
CA SER A 136 -11.35 11.32 8.07
C SER A 136 -10.41 11.09 9.27
N PRO A 137 -10.86 10.42 10.36
CA PRO A 137 -10.05 10.21 11.55
C PRO A 137 -8.98 9.14 11.32
N GLY A 138 -7.83 9.51 10.75
CA GLY A 138 -6.71 8.58 10.51
C GLY A 138 -5.34 9.22 10.28
N PHE A 139 -5.25 10.54 10.43
CA PHE A 139 -4.01 11.30 10.24
C PHE A 139 -2.88 10.77 11.14
N PHE A 140 -3.19 10.44 12.39
CA PHE A 140 -2.19 10.00 13.36
C PHE A 140 -1.57 8.65 13.01
N ALA A 141 -2.38 7.61 12.78
CA ALA A 141 -1.87 6.27 12.49
C ALA A 141 -1.03 6.24 11.20
N GLN A 142 -1.42 7.04 10.21
CA GLN A 142 -0.66 7.19 8.97
C GLN A 142 0.67 7.94 9.23
N LYS A 143 0.63 9.07 9.94
CA LYS A 143 1.83 9.82 10.31
C LYS A 143 2.83 8.95 11.07
N VAL A 144 2.36 8.12 12.00
CA VAL A 144 3.21 7.15 12.72
C VAL A 144 3.86 6.16 11.76
N ARG A 145 3.09 5.58 10.83
CA ARG A 145 3.60 4.62 9.84
C ARG A 145 4.70 5.23 8.96
N ASP A 146 4.45 6.42 8.40
CA ASP A 146 5.38 7.09 7.48
C ASP A 146 6.65 7.52 8.19
N THR A 147 6.50 8.06 9.40
CA THR A 147 7.63 8.41 10.28
C THR A 147 8.46 7.18 10.64
N THR A 148 7.81 6.06 10.98
CA THR A 148 8.48 4.79 11.27
C THR A 148 9.26 4.28 10.06
N ALA A 149 8.68 4.36 8.87
CA ALA A 149 9.35 3.93 7.63
C ALA A 149 10.60 4.77 7.33
N PHE A 150 10.51 6.09 7.53
CA PHE A 150 11.63 7.01 7.35
C PHE A 150 12.78 6.72 8.33
N PHE A 151 12.48 6.60 9.62
CA PHE A 151 13.51 6.36 10.65
C PHE A 151 14.05 4.93 10.71
N ASN A 152 13.37 3.96 10.07
CA ASN A 152 13.82 2.57 10.09
C ASN A 152 15.21 2.39 9.48
N TRP A 153 15.51 3.04 8.35
CA TRP A 153 16.80 2.91 7.69
C TRP A 153 17.96 3.49 8.50
N PRO A 154 17.91 4.75 8.97
CA PRO A 154 18.94 5.30 9.87
C PRO A 154 19.17 4.43 11.11
N ARG A 155 18.11 3.91 11.72
CA ARG A 155 18.20 3.02 12.89
C ARG A 155 18.95 1.73 12.56
N LEU A 156 18.63 1.09 11.44
CA LEU A 156 19.33 -0.13 11.01
C LEU A 156 20.80 0.15 10.70
N PHE A 157 21.11 1.22 9.96
CA PHE A 157 22.49 1.57 9.64
C PHE A 157 23.31 1.90 10.88
N SER A 158 22.79 2.71 11.80
CA SER A 158 23.52 3.10 13.01
C SER A 158 23.92 1.90 13.88
N GLY A 159 23.00 0.95 14.12
CA GLY A 159 23.32 -0.27 14.86
C GLY A 159 24.34 -1.17 14.14
N ARG A 160 24.25 -1.26 12.81
CA ARG A 160 25.12 -2.12 12.00
C ARG A 160 26.51 -1.54 11.81
N ILE A 161 26.63 -0.23 11.58
CA ILE A 161 27.91 0.51 11.50
C ILE A 161 28.63 0.47 12.85
N ARG A 162 27.90 0.70 13.96
CA ARG A 162 28.47 0.55 15.30
C ARG A 162 29.10 -0.84 15.47
N ARG A 163 28.38 -1.91 15.08
CA ARG A 163 28.89 -3.29 15.19
C ARG A 163 30.19 -3.49 14.42
N VAL A 164 30.35 -2.88 13.25
CA VAL A 164 31.61 -2.90 12.49
C VAL A 164 32.71 -2.28 13.32
N PHE A 165 32.54 -1.06 13.82
CA PHE A 165 33.56 -0.39 14.63
C PHE A 165 33.92 -1.17 15.91
N THR A 166 32.91 -1.68 16.64
CA THR A 166 33.16 -2.41 17.89
C THR A 166 33.84 -3.75 17.66
N THR A 167 33.67 -4.39 16.49
CA THR A 167 34.36 -5.66 16.16
C THR A 167 35.74 -5.44 15.58
N VAL A 168 35.96 -4.38 14.79
CA VAL A 168 37.29 -4.00 14.27
C VAL A 168 38.29 -3.79 15.40
N VAL A 169 37.89 -3.11 16.48
CA VAL A 169 38.78 -2.82 17.62
C VAL A 169 39.18 -4.08 18.41
N LEU A 170 38.51 -5.21 18.19
CA LEU A 170 38.90 -6.49 18.80
C LEU A 170 40.04 -7.19 18.03
N ILE A 171 40.39 -6.71 16.84
CA ILE A 171 41.48 -7.28 16.04
C ILE A 171 42.83 -6.80 16.62
N PRO A 172 43.74 -7.71 17.01
CA PRO A 172 45.00 -7.34 17.68
C PRO A 172 45.83 -6.28 16.95
N GLN A 173 45.95 -6.40 15.63
CA GLN A 173 46.70 -5.45 14.80
C GLN A 173 46.10 -4.03 14.82
N ILE A 174 44.78 -3.90 15.01
CA ILE A 174 44.10 -2.61 15.07
C ILE A 174 44.18 -2.01 16.48
N GLN A 175 44.34 -2.84 17.52
CA GLN A 175 44.55 -2.36 18.89
C GLN A 175 45.85 -1.58 19.02
N GLU A 176 46.85 -1.86 18.18
CA GLU A 176 48.09 -1.09 18.08
C GLU A 176 47.84 0.37 17.65
N LEU A 177 46.75 0.64 16.92
CA LEU A 177 46.30 2.00 16.59
C LEU A 177 45.55 2.63 17.78
N GLN A 178 46.30 2.96 18.84
CA GLN A 178 45.76 3.41 20.13
C GLN A 178 44.75 4.56 20.02
N TYR A 179 44.98 5.53 19.14
CA TYR A 179 44.07 6.69 18.97
C TYR A 179 42.70 6.27 18.43
N PHE A 180 42.66 5.43 17.41
CA PHE A 180 41.42 4.94 16.82
C PHE A 180 40.63 4.08 17.81
N SER A 181 41.31 3.13 18.45
CA SER A 181 40.69 2.23 19.44
C SER A 181 40.12 3.00 20.64
N ARG A 182 40.86 3.98 21.17
CA ARG A 182 40.37 4.86 22.26
C ARG A 182 39.16 5.68 21.84
N PHE A 183 39.17 6.25 20.63
CA PHE A 183 38.04 7.00 20.11
C PHE A 183 36.78 6.15 20.00
N VAL A 184 36.88 4.95 19.40
CA VAL A 184 35.74 4.04 19.24
C VAL A 184 35.17 3.63 20.61
N LEU A 185 36.02 3.25 21.57
CA LEU A 185 35.58 2.88 22.92
C LEU A 185 34.93 4.07 23.67
N PHE A 186 35.48 5.27 23.51
CA PHE A 186 34.91 6.50 24.08
C PHE A 186 33.53 6.80 23.48
N ALA A 187 33.40 6.74 22.15
CA ALA A 187 32.13 6.96 21.47
C ALA A 187 31.09 5.88 21.86
N ASP A 188 31.50 4.60 21.91
CA ASP A 188 30.61 3.48 22.23
C ASP A 188 29.95 3.62 23.62
N ARG A 189 30.67 4.21 24.59
CA ARG A 189 30.14 4.49 25.93
C ARG A 189 28.85 5.30 25.92
N TYR A 190 28.70 6.22 24.96
CA TYR A 190 27.50 7.06 24.82
C TYR A 190 26.54 6.53 23.77
N VAL A 191 27.07 6.02 22.65
CA VAL A 191 26.27 5.52 21.54
C VAL A 191 25.53 4.24 21.92
N ASN A 192 26.14 3.32 22.68
CA ASN A 192 25.52 2.05 23.03
C ASN A 192 24.25 2.23 23.89
N PRO A 193 24.26 2.98 25.01
CA PRO A 193 23.04 3.24 25.76
C PRO A 193 21.98 3.93 24.90
N ALA A 194 22.35 4.97 24.15
CA ALA A 194 21.42 5.70 23.29
C ALA A 194 20.72 4.77 22.30
N LEU A 195 21.48 4.00 21.51
CA LEU A 195 20.92 3.06 20.54
C LEU A 195 20.08 1.96 21.20
N THR A 196 20.43 1.52 22.41
CA THR A 196 19.65 0.54 23.15
C THR A 196 18.29 1.09 23.55
N TYR A 197 18.21 2.32 24.07
CA TYR A 197 16.93 2.98 24.36
C TYR A 197 16.11 3.23 23.09
N PHE A 198 16.75 3.75 22.04
CA PHE A 198 16.10 3.96 20.74
C PHE A 198 15.57 2.66 20.14
N SER A 199 16.22 1.52 20.39
CA SER A 199 15.85 0.23 19.79
C SER A 199 14.43 -0.19 20.14
N TRP A 200 13.98 0.00 21.39
CA TRP A 200 12.62 -0.36 21.81
C TRP A 200 11.64 0.81 21.66
N LEU A 201 12.08 2.05 21.93
CA LEU A 201 11.24 3.25 21.78
C LEU A 201 10.75 3.41 20.34
N PHE A 202 11.55 3.02 19.35
CA PHE A 202 11.18 3.03 17.94
C PHE A 202 9.88 2.26 17.65
N TYR A 203 9.61 1.16 18.36
CA TYR A 203 8.45 0.31 18.12
C TYR A 203 7.19 0.78 18.87
N VAL A 204 7.34 1.60 19.92
CA VAL A 204 6.24 2.02 20.80
C VAL A 204 5.09 2.70 20.04
N PRO A 205 5.32 3.72 19.19
CA PRO A 205 4.20 4.43 18.55
C PRO A 205 3.36 3.53 17.64
N ARG A 206 4.01 2.66 16.86
CA ARG A 206 3.34 1.74 15.94
C ARG A 206 2.62 0.63 16.69
N LEU A 207 3.27 0.04 17.70
CA LEU A 207 2.68 -1.00 18.55
C LEU A 207 1.46 -0.48 19.29
N ALA A 208 1.56 0.69 19.95
CA ALA A 208 0.46 1.31 20.68
C ALA A 208 -0.73 1.62 19.76
N THR A 209 -0.47 2.17 18.58
CA THR A 209 -1.53 2.45 17.58
C THR A 209 -2.23 1.16 17.12
N ASN A 210 -1.47 0.10 16.84
CA ASN A 210 -2.03 -1.19 16.40
C ASN A 210 -2.82 -1.89 17.52
N LEU A 211 -2.32 -1.86 18.76
CA LEU A 211 -3.02 -2.40 19.94
C LEU A 211 -4.30 -1.61 20.24
N PHE A 212 -4.25 -0.28 20.20
CA PHE A 212 -5.42 0.57 20.39
C PHE A 212 -6.50 0.26 19.36
N LEU A 213 -6.13 0.14 18.08
CA LEU A 213 -7.08 -0.18 17.02
C LEU A 213 -7.63 -1.60 17.15
N LEU A 214 -6.85 -2.57 17.61
CA LEU A 214 -7.34 -3.91 17.91
C LEU A 214 -8.35 -3.88 19.06
N LEU A 215 -8.02 -3.18 20.16
CA LEU A 215 -8.88 -3.03 21.33
C LEU A 215 -10.18 -2.29 21.00
N LYS A 216 -10.12 -1.23 20.19
CA LYS A 216 -11.28 -0.50 19.66
C LYS A 216 -12.30 -1.44 19.00
N HIS A 217 -11.82 -2.45 18.27
CA HIS A 217 -12.69 -3.37 17.54
C HIS A 217 -13.13 -4.59 18.38
N LEU A 218 -12.46 -4.83 19.50
CA LEU A 218 -12.89 -5.82 20.49
C LEU A 218 -14.04 -5.27 21.36
N ILE A 219 -13.97 -3.99 21.75
CA ILE A 219 -14.96 -3.35 22.62
C ILE A 219 -15.82 -2.38 21.79
N PRO A 220 -17.08 -2.74 21.46
CA PRO A 220 -17.97 -1.84 20.73
C PRO A 220 -18.28 -0.60 21.58
N GLY A 221 -18.02 0.59 21.04
CA GLY A 221 -18.30 1.86 21.72
C GLY A 221 -19.02 2.83 20.81
N LYS A 222 -20.08 3.48 21.31
CA LYS A 222 -20.89 4.44 20.53
C LYS A 222 -20.10 5.68 20.10
N TRP A 223 -19.06 6.03 20.85
CA TRP A 223 -18.30 7.28 20.67
C TRP A 223 -17.17 7.20 19.64
N TRP A 224 -16.67 5.99 19.32
CA TRP A 224 -15.52 5.80 18.43
C TRP A 224 -15.81 4.90 17.23
N MET A 225 -16.97 4.26 17.19
CA MET A 225 -17.35 3.29 16.16
C MET A 225 -18.60 3.80 15.44
N SER A 226 -18.61 3.74 14.11
CA SER A 226 -19.81 4.06 13.32
C SER A 226 -20.90 3.01 13.58
N GLU A 227 -22.16 3.36 13.28
CA GLU A 227 -23.25 2.41 13.44
C GLU A 227 -23.11 1.19 12.50
N GLN A 228 -22.57 1.42 11.29
CA GLN A 228 -22.28 0.37 10.32
C GLN A 228 -21.10 -0.52 10.74
N GLU A 229 -20.06 0.04 11.37
CA GLU A 229 -18.95 -0.76 11.92
C GLU A 229 -19.48 -1.60 13.09
N ARG A 230 -20.34 -1.03 13.94
CA ARG A 230 -20.91 -1.68 15.12
C ARG A 230 -21.90 -2.80 14.79
N SER A 231 -22.61 -2.71 13.66
CA SER A 231 -23.58 -3.74 13.24
C SER A 231 -22.90 -5.06 12.86
N LEU A 232 -21.59 -5.06 12.59
CA LEU A 232 -20.82 -6.27 12.37
C LEU A 232 -20.57 -7.04 13.67
N SER A 233 -20.58 -8.37 13.57
CA SER A 233 -20.18 -9.24 14.68
C SER A 233 -18.76 -8.91 15.16
N TRP A 234 -18.53 -8.99 16.47
CA TRP A 234 -17.22 -8.69 17.06
C TRP A 234 -16.12 -9.62 16.50
N GLN A 235 -16.48 -10.88 16.18
CA GLN A 235 -15.57 -11.85 15.58
C GLN A 235 -15.12 -11.40 14.19
N LEU A 236 -16.06 -10.92 13.36
CA LEU A 236 -15.73 -10.42 12.04
C LEU A 236 -14.88 -9.15 12.13
N ARG A 237 -15.23 -8.20 13.00
CA ARG A 237 -14.43 -6.98 13.22
C ARG A 237 -13.00 -7.31 13.65
N LEU A 238 -12.85 -8.21 14.61
CA LEU A 238 -11.54 -8.67 15.08
C LEU A 238 -10.77 -9.35 13.95
N HIS A 239 -11.41 -10.27 13.22
CA HIS A 239 -10.81 -10.96 12.08
C HIS A 239 -10.28 -9.96 11.02
N LEU A 240 -11.08 -8.96 10.65
CA LEU A 240 -10.70 -7.94 9.67
C LEU A 240 -9.50 -7.08 10.14
N GLN A 241 -9.45 -6.72 11.42
CA GLN A 241 -8.31 -5.98 11.97
C GLN A 241 -7.05 -6.85 12.09
N VAL A 242 -7.20 -8.10 12.55
CA VAL A 242 -6.11 -9.08 12.63
C VAL A 242 -5.54 -9.31 11.24
N GLN A 243 -6.37 -9.63 10.23
CA GLN A 243 -5.98 -9.86 8.83
C GLN A 243 -5.08 -8.74 8.28
N ARG A 244 -5.30 -7.49 8.71
CA ARG A 244 -4.56 -6.32 8.26
C ARG A 244 -3.30 -6.02 9.06
N ARG A 245 -3.28 -6.32 10.37
CA ARG A 245 -2.26 -5.81 11.31
C ARG A 245 -1.37 -6.89 11.91
N TRP A 246 -1.73 -8.16 11.81
CA TRP A 246 -1.05 -9.23 12.55
C TRP A 246 0.46 -9.32 12.26
N PHE A 247 0.89 -9.10 11.02
CA PHE A 247 2.31 -9.04 10.68
C PHE A 247 3.06 -7.91 11.38
N GLU A 248 2.46 -6.73 11.46
CA GLU A 248 3.06 -5.56 12.12
C GLU A 248 3.04 -5.75 13.64
N LEU A 249 1.93 -6.24 14.19
CA LEU A 249 1.76 -6.49 15.61
C LEU A 249 2.74 -7.54 16.14
N GLY A 250 2.88 -8.66 15.44
CA GLY A 250 3.81 -9.73 15.82
C GLY A 250 5.27 -9.26 15.76
N ASN A 251 5.64 -8.56 14.68
CA ASN A 251 6.97 -7.98 14.54
C ASN A 251 7.27 -6.97 15.66
N ASP A 252 6.39 -5.98 15.85
CA ASP A 252 6.60 -4.93 16.84
C ASP A 252 6.63 -5.45 18.26
N GLY A 253 5.73 -6.39 18.59
CA GLY A 253 5.68 -6.99 19.91
C GLY A 253 6.97 -7.71 20.28
N ILE A 254 7.53 -8.50 19.36
CA ILE A 254 8.77 -9.27 19.61
C ILE A 254 9.99 -8.35 19.69
N PHE A 255 10.12 -7.38 18.80
CA PHE A 255 11.25 -6.45 18.85
C PHE A 255 11.17 -5.46 20.03
N PHE A 256 9.97 -5.02 20.40
CA PHE A 256 9.75 -4.20 21.59
C PHE A 256 10.13 -4.96 22.86
N THR A 257 9.61 -6.17 23.05
CA THR A 257 9.90 -6.98 24.25
C THR A 257 11.37 -7.35 24.34
N SER A 258 11.99 -7.76 23.23
CA SER A 258 13.43 -8.04 23.21
C SER A 258 14.28 -6.79 23.48
N GLY A 259 13.89 -5.62 22.95
CA GLY A 259 14.56 -4.37 23.25
C GLY A 259 14.49 -4.00 24.73
N LEU A 260 13.34 -4.20 25.39
CA LEU A 260 13.22 -4.03 26.84
C LEU A 260 14.08 -5.03 27.62
N LEU A 261 14.07 -6.30 27.23
CA LEU A 261 14.91 -7.33 27.86
C LEU A 261 16.40 -6.98 27.75
N ASN A 262 16.86 -6.60 26.56
CA ASN A 262 18.27 -6.21 26.35
C ASN A 262 18.64 -4.91 27.10
N CYS A 263 17.69 -4.00 27.28
CA CYS A 263 17.94 -2.72 27.94
C CYS A 263 17.98 -2.85 29.48
N PHE A 264 17.10 -3.66 30.06
CA PHE A 264 16.88 -3.66 31.51
C PHE A 264 17.23 -4.99 32.21
N VAL A 265 17.22 -6.12 31.48
CA VAL A 265 17.37 -7.46 32.08
C VAL A 265 18.71 -8.10 31.69
N LEU A 266 19.02 -8.17 30.40
CA LEU A 266 20.20 -8.83 29.85
C LEU A 266 21.42 -7.90 29.86
N THR A 267 21.72 -7.33 31.02
CA THR A 267 22.85 -6.43 31.25
C THR A 267 23.85 -7.06 32.24
N GLY A 268 25.04 -6.46 32.37
CA GLY A 268 26.08 -6.96 33.28
C GLY A 268 26.49 -8.41 32.98
N ALA A 269 26.39 -9.29 33.98
CA ALA A 269 26.74 -10.71 33.84
C ALA A 269 25.86 -11.46 32.83
N LEU A 270 24.65 -10.98 32.55
CA LEU A 270 23.73 -11.60 31.57
C LEU A 270 23.91 -11.06 30.14
N ALA A 271 24.81 -10.10 29.92
CA ALA A 271 25.06 -9.53 28.60
C ALA A 271 25.45 -10.57 27.53
N PRO A 272 26.20 -11.66 27.82
CA PRO A 272 26.45 -12.70 26.82
C PRO A 272 25.17 -13.38 26.30
N ILE A 273 24.14 -13.51 27.15
CA ILE A 273 22.85 -14.10 26.78
C ILE A 273 22.12 -13.21 25.76
N ALA A 274 22.27 -11.89 25.86
CA ALA A 274 21.70 -10.93 24.91
C ALA A 274 22.10 -11.24 23.46
N MET A 275 23.32 -11.73 23.25
CA MET A 275 23.80 -12.09 21.91
C MET A 275 22.99 -13.24 21.30
N TYR A 276 22.67 -14.28 22.07
CA TYR A 276 21.84 -15.39 21.63
C TYR A 276 20.41 -14.93 21.33
N VAL A 277 19.85 -14.05 22.16
CA VAL A 277 18.53 -13.45 21.92
C VAL A 277 18.52 -12.65 20.62
N ILE A 278 19.56 -11.86 20.35
CA ILE A 278 19.68 -11.12 19.08
C ILE A 278 19.73 -12.09 17.89
N ILE A 279 20.53 -13.16 17.96
CA ILE A 279 20.60 -14.16 16.88
C ILE A 279 19.23 -14.81 16.65
N ALA A 280 18.53 -15.17 17.73
CA ALA A 280 17.17 -15.71 17.65
C ALA A 280 16.19 -14.71 17.02
N LEU A 281 16.33 -13.41 17.27
CA LEU A 281 15.53 -12.37 16.60
C LEU A 281 15.81 -12.29 15.10
N PHE A 282 17.06 -12.45 14.65
CA PHE A 282 17.36 -12.49 13.22
C PHE A 282 16.76 -13.72 12.54
N LEU A 283 16.78 -14.88 13.21
CA LEU A 283 16.07 -16.07 12.73
C LEU A 283 14.57 -15.83 12.65
N PHE A 284 13.98 -15.27 13.71
CA PHE A 284 12.58 -14.89 13.73
C PHE A 284 12.24 -13.95 12.56
N ASP A 285 13.03 -12.90 12.31
CA ASP A 285 12.78 -11.94 11.24
C ASP A 285 12.82 -12.59 9.84
N ALA A 286 13.75 -13.53 9.62
CA ALA A 286 13.82 -14.32 8.39
C ALA A 286 12.56 -15.21 8.21
N LEU A 287 12.17 -15.95 9.25
CA LEU A 287 10.98 -16.81 9.22
C LEU A 287 9.68 -16.00 9.09
N TRP A 288 9.57 -14.89 9.82
CA TRP A 288 8.39 -14.02 9.83
C TRP A 288 8.19 -13.34 8.48
N THR A 289 9.28 -12.86 7.87
CA THR A 289 9.26 -12.28 6.53
C THR A 289 8.96 -13.35 5.47
N GLY A 290 9.49 -14.56 5.63
CA GLY A 290 9.15 -15.72 4.79
C GLY A 290 7.67 -16.09 4.84
N LEU A 291 7.10 -16.17 6.05
CA LEU A 291 5.66 -16.40 6.25
C LEU A 291 4.82 -15.30 5.60
N ARG A 292 5.24 -14.03 5.71
CA ARG A 292 4.58 -12.92 5.03
C ARG A 292 4.59 -13.06 3.52
N ALA A 293 5.75 -13.37 2.94
CA ALA A 293 5.87 -13.61 1.52
C ALA A 293 4.98 -14.77 1.08
N TYR A 294 4.95 -15.87 1.83
CA TYR A 294 4.10 -17.03 1.55
C TYR A 294 2.61 -16.68 1.52
N VAL A 295 2.11 -15.96 2.54
CA VAL A 295 0.69 -15.57 2.61
C VAL A 295 0.32 -14.56 1.52
N GLU A 296 1.14 -13.53 1.29
CA GLU A 296 0.86 -12.52 0.26
C GLU A 296 0.95 -13.11 -1.16
N LEU A 297 1.95 -13.96 -1.45
CA LEU A 297 2.06 -14.66 -2.73
C LEU A 297 0.95 -15.70 -2.92
N GLY A 298 0.55 -16.41 -1.87
CA GLY A 298 -0.56 -17.36 -1.93
C GLY A 298 -1.86 -16.71 -2.40
N ARG A 299 -2.14 -15.48 -1.94
CA ARG A 299 -3.31 -14.69 -2.39
C ARG A 299 -3.22 -14.31 -3.87
N LEU A 300 -2.04 -13.91 -4.32
CA LEU A 300 -1.80 -13.54 -5.72
C LEU A 300 -1.90 -14.75 -6.66
N ASN A 301 -1.30 -15.88 -6.27
CA ASN A 301 -1.38 -17.12 -7.02
C ASN A 301 -2.82 -17.65 -7.08
N HIS A 302 -3.58 -17.52 -5.99
CA HIS A 302 -5.01 -17.86 -5.98
C HIS A 302 -5.78 -17.01 -6.99
N LEU A 303 -5.50 -15.71 -7.07
CA LEU A 303 -6.12 -14.82 -8.04
C LEU A 303 -5.74 -15.18 -9.49
N GLU A 304 -4.48 -15.49 -9.74
CA GLU A 304 -4.01 -15.96 -11.05
C GLU A 304 -4.70 -17.26 -11.47
N ASN A 305 -4.77 -18.23 -10.56
CA ASN A 305 -5.45 -19.51 -10.80
C ASN A 305 -6.95 -19.32 -11.07
N TYR A 306 -7.62 -18.42 -10.35
CA TYR A 306 -9.02 -18.08 -10.58
C TYR A 306 -9.25 -17.58 -12.01
N TYR A 307 -8.47 -16.60 -12.46
CA TYR A 307 -8.61 -16.06 -13.82
C TYR A 307 -8.17 -17.07 -14.89
N ALA A 308 -7.19 -17.93 -14.62
CA ALA A 308 -6.80 -19.03 -15.51
C ALA A 308 -7.94 -20.06 -15.68
N ALA A 309 -8.62 -20.42 -14.60
CA ALA A 309 -9.78 -21.31 -14.64
C ALA A 309 -10.95 -20.67 -15.40
N LYS A 310 -11.24 -19.39 -15.12
CA LYS A 310 -12.30 -18.64 -15.81
C LYS A 310 -12.07 -18.54 -17.32
N ARG A 311 -10.81 -18.43 -17.75
CA ARG A 311 -10.47 -18.47 -19.18
C ARG A 311 -10.84 -19.81 -19.81
N LYS A 312 -10.46 -20.93 -19.17
CA LYS A 312 -10.81 -22.27 -19.65
C LYS A 312 -12.32 -22.48 -19.73
N GLU A 313 -13.07 -21.92 -18.78
CA GLU A 313 -14.54 -21.94 -18.79
C GLU A 313 -15.11 -21.16 -19.99
N LEU A 314 -14.59 -19.97 -20.28
CA LEU A 314 -15.02 -19.17 -21.45
C LEU A 314 -14.66 -19.84 -22.77
N GLU A 315 -13.47 -20.44 -22.87
CA GLU A 315 -13.03 -21.22 -24.03
C GLU A 315 -13.95 -22.46 -24.23
N ALA A 316 -14.30 -23.17 -23.15
CA ALA A 316 -15.21 -24.31 -23.21
C ALA A 316 -16.64 -23.93 -23.60
N ARG A 317 -17.10 -22.71 -23.24
CA ARG A 317 -18.42 -22.19 -23.59
C ARG A 317 -18.49 -21.56 -24.99
N MET A 318 -17.40 -21.59 -25.75
CA MET A 318 -17.29 -20.90 -27.05
C MET A 318 -17.71 -19.43 -26.95
N ALA A 319 -17.28 -18.76 -25.88
CA ALA A 319 -17.54 -17.33 -25.68
C ALA A 319 -16.95 -16.48 -26.82
N SER A 320 -17.42 -15.24 -26.95
CA SER A 320 -16.96 -14.34 -28.01
C SER A 320 -15.43 -14.18 -27.98
N PRO A 321 -14.74 -14.20 -29.13
CA PRO A 321 -13.29 -13.98 -29.20
C PRO A 321 -12.84 -12.68 -28.52
N ALA A 322 -13.70 -11.65 -28.51
CA ALA A 322 -13.43 -10.39 -27.83
C ALA A 322 -13.34 -10.53 -26.31
N GLU A 323 -14.20 -11.35 -25.69
CA GLU A 323 -14.19 -11.59 -24.23
C GLU A 323 -12.94 -12.38 -23.80
N ILE A 324 -12.54 -13.35 -24.61
CA ILE A 324 -11.32 -14.14 -24.40
C ILE A 324 -10.08 -13.23 -24.53
N ALA A 325 -10.05 -12.36 -25.54
CA ALA A 325 -8.97 -11.40 -25.74
C ALA A 325 -8.88 -10.38 -24.58
N GLU A 326 -10.02 -9.87 -24.10
CA GLU A 326 -10.04 -8.94 -22.97
C GLU A 326 -9.47 -9.58 -21.69
N LEU A 327 -9.88 -10.83 -21.43
CA LEU A 327 -9.39 -11.61 -20.30
C LEU A 327 -7.90 -11.94 -20.43
N SER A 328 -7.40 -12.27 -21.63
CA SER A 328 -5.97 -12.53 -21.81
C SER A 328 -5.12 -11.28 -21.54
N VAL A 329 -5.57 -10.10 -21.97
CA VAL A 329 -4.89 -8.83 -21.67
C VAL A 329 -4.90 -8.56 -20.15
N TYR A 330 -6.01 -8.84 -19.47
CA TYR A 330 -6.06 -8.70 -18.02
C TYR A 330 -5.12 -9.69 -17.30
N GLN A 331 -5.05 -10.95 -17.75
CA GLN A 331 -4.13 -11.95 -17.20
C GLN A 331 -2.66 -11.55 -17.38
N GLU A 332 -2.31 -10.93 -18.51
CA GLU A 332 -0.96 -10.43 -18.75
C GLU A 332 -0.60 -9.31 -17.76
N ALA A 333 -1.49 -8.32 -17.57
CA ALA A 333 -1.29 -7.27 -16.57
C ALA A 333 -1.22 -7.83 -15.14
N LEU A 334 -2.03 -8.86 -14.82
CA LEU A 334 -1.96 -9.57 -13.55
C LEU A 334 -0.60 -10.25 -13.37
N ARG A 335 -0.08 -10.95 -14.38
CA ARG A 335 1.24 -11.61 -14.32
C ARG A 335 2.37 -10.63 -14.12
N GLU A 336 2.37 -9.50 -14.83
CA GLU A 336 3.36 -8.43 -14.61
C GLU A 336 3.33 -7.95 -13.15
N ARG A 337 2.12 -7.76 -12.60
CA ARG A 337 1.97 -7.36 -11.20
C ARG A 337 2.47 -8.45 -10.25
N VAL A 338 2.17 -9.72 -10.49
CA VAL A 338 2.63 -10.85 -9.69
C VAL A 338 4.16 -10.95 -9.70
N LEU A 339 4.81 -10.77 -10.85
CA LEU A 339 6.27 -10.77 -10.96
C LEU A 339 6.92 -9.64 -10.16
N PHE A 340 6.35 -8.45 -10.21
CA PHE A 340 6.78 -7.31 -9.39
C PHE A 340 6.62 -7.61 -7.88
N GLU A 341 5.44 -8.05 -7.46
CA GLU A 341 5.15 -8.36 -6.05
C GLU A 341 6.02 -9.50 -5.52
N ARG A 342 6.33 -10.49 -6.35
CA ARG A 342 7.28 -11.56 -6.04
C ARG A 342 8.68 -11.01 -5.77
N SER A 343 9.17 -10.13 -6.63
CA SER A 343 10.47 -9.47 -6.39
C SER A 343 10.45 -8.63 -5.10
N ARG A 344 9.36 -7.90 -4.85
CA ARG A 344 9.18 -7.07 -3.65
C ARG A 344 9.16 -7.88 -2.36
N LEU A 345 8.55 -9.06 -2.38
CA LEU A 345 8.41 -9.92 -1.20
C LEU A 345 9.65 -10.79 -0.97
N LEU A 346 10.31 -11.27 -2.03
CA LEU A 346 11.50 -12.10 -1.90
C LEU A 346 12.75 -11.32 -1.48
N LEU A 347 12.86 -10.04 -1.87
CA LEU A 347 14.03 -9.23 -1.51
C LEU A 347 14.25 -9.15 0.03
N PRO A 348 13.23 -8.81 0.85
CA PRO A 348 13.33 -8.89 2.31
C PRO A 348 13.64 -10.30 2.84
N VAL A 349 13.04 -11.36 2.27
CA VAL A 349 13.29 -12.75 2.69
C VAL A 349 14.77 -13.10 2.51
N MET A 350 15.32 -12.81 1.33
CA MET A 350 16.73 -13.06 1.03
C MET A 350 17.64 -12.24 1.94
N SER A 351 17.36 -10.95 2.09
CA SER A 351 18.15 -10.05 2.93
C SER A 351 18.16 -10.53 4.39
N ASN A 352 17.01 -10.83 4.97
CA ASN A 352 16.91 -11.28 6.36
C ASN A 352 17.55 -12.66 6.59
N THR A 353 17.45 -13.56 5.61
CA THR A 353 18.15 -14.86 5.67
C THR A 353 19.67 -14.69 5.68
N VAL A 354 20.22 -13.86 4.78
CA VAL A 354 21.67 -13.59 4.76
C VAL A 354 22.11 -12.84 6.02
N LEU A 355 21.29 -11.92 6.53
CA LEU A 355 21.55 -11.24 7.81
C LEU A 355 21.61 -12.24 8.98
N PHE A 356 20.68 -13.20 9.04
CA PHE A 356 20.71 -14.27 10.03
C PHE A 356 21.99 -15.11 9.93
N ILE A 357 22.35 -15.57 8.73
CA ILE A 357 23.58 -16.34 8.51
C ILE A 357 24.82 -15.52 8.93
N SER A 358 24.86 -14.23 8.59
CA SER A 358 25.95 -13.33 8.98
C SER A 358 26.05 -13.16 10.50
N MET A 359 24.92 -13.23 11.20
CA MET A 359 24.87 -13.17 12.66
C MET A 359 25.32 -14.45 13.36
N LEU A 360 25.25 -15.61 12.69
CA LEU A 360 25.82 -16.85 13.23
C LEU A 360 27.35 -16.78 13.34
N LEU A 361 28.02 -15.99 12.49
CA LEU A 361 29.46 -15.74 12.58
C LEU A 361 29.86 -14.97 13.84
N ALA A 362 28.89 -14.38 14.54
CA ALA A 362 29.09 -13.65 15.78
C ALA A 362 28.79 -14.50 17.04
N LEU A 363 28.59 -15.82 16.89
CA LEU A 363 28.39 -16.73 18.02
C LEU A 363 29.67 -16.84 18.88
N PRO A 364 29.61 -16.62 20.20
CA PRO A 364 30.79 -16.57 21.08
C PRO A 364 31.75 -17.77 20.98
N PHE A 365 31.23 -18.97 20.70
CA PHE A 365 32.04 -20.19 20.59
C PHE A 365 32.67 -20.39 19.20
N LEU A 366 32.21 -19.68 18.17
CA LEU A 366 32.79 -19.68 16.83
C LEU A 366 33.66 -18.46 16.58
N THR A 367 33.46 -17.37 17.34
CA THR A 367 34.06 -16.07 17.03
C THR A 367 35.53 -16.01 17.38
N THR A 368 36.37 -16.02 16.35
CA THR A 368 37.60 -15.23 16.38
C THR A 368 37.25 -13.76 16.12
N PRO A 369 38.07 -12.78 16.57
CA PRO A 369 37.81 -11.36 16.29
C PRO A 369 37.63 -11.07 14.79
N ILE A 370 38.36 -11.79 13.93
CA ILE A 370 38.28 -11.69 12.48
C ILE A 370 36.92 -12.17 11.96
N LEU A 371 36.42 -13.32 12.44
CA LEU A 371 35.10 -13.84 12.04
C LEU A 371 33.96 -12.89 12.48
N GLY A 372 34.05 -12.35 13.70
CA GLY A 372 33.10 -11.36 14.19
C GLY A 372 33.07 -10.09 13.32
N PHE A 373 34.24 -9.63 12.90
CA PHE A 373 34.37 -8.49 11.99
C PHE A 373 33.80 -8.79 10.59
N ILE A 374 34.10 -9.96 10.01
CA ILE A 374 33.53 -10.39 8.73
C ILE A 374 31.99 -10.41 8.81
N GLY A 375 31.43 -10.99 9.87
CA GLY A 375 29.99 -11.00 10.11
C GLY A 375 29.40 -9.59 10.19
N ALA A 376 30.06 -8.67 10.90
CA ALA A 376 29.62 -7.28 11.00
C ALA A 376 29.63 -6.56 9.64
N MET A 377 30.68 -6.77 8.83
CA MET A 377 30.80 -6.21 7.48
C MET A 377 29.74 -6.77 6.54
N LEU A 378 29.46 -8.08 6.59
CA LEU A 378 28.39 -8.69 5.82
C LEU A 378 27.03 -8.10 6.18
N VAL A 379 26.73 -7.94 7.47
CA VAL A 379 25.49 -7.32 7.93
C VAL A 379 25.34 -5.89 7.39
N ALA A 380 26.39 -5.06 7.48
CA ALA A 380 26.36 -3.70 6.96
C ALA A 380 26.20 -3.67 5.42
N THR A 381 26.91 -4.53 4.71
CA THR A 381 26.89 -4.62 3.24
C THR A 381 25.52 -5.05 2.73
N VAL A 382 24.96 -6.13 3.28
CA VAL A 382 23.63 -6.64 2.91
C VAL A 382 22.55 -5.58 3.14
N THR A 383 22.69 -4.78 4.20
CA THR A 383 21.80 -3.64 4.47
C THR A 383 21.84 -2.59 3.38
N CYS A 384 23.05 -2.22 2.97
CA CYS A 384 23.26 -1.24 1.92
C CYS A 384 22.66 -1.74 0.60
N VAL A 385 22.96 -2.99 0.23
CA VAL A 385 22.39 -3.62 -0.98
C VAL A 385 20.87 -3.68 -0.89
N ALA A 386 20.29 -4.11 0.24
CA ALA A 386 18.84 -4.17 0.43
C ALA A 386 18.18 -2.79 0.31
N PHE A 387 18.80 -1.75 0.88
CA PHE A 387 18.34 -0.36 0.74
C PHE A 387 18.34 0.05 -0.74
N MET A 388 19.47 -0.09 -1.43
CA MET A 388 19.60 0.28 -2.84
C MET A 388 18.61 -0.48 -3.73
N ARG A 389 18.46 -1.79 -3.52
CA ARG A 389 17.51 -2.63 -4.27
C ARG A 389 16.07 -2.24 -3.99
N THR A 390 15.73 -1.89 -2.74
CA THR A 390 14.39 -1.39 -2.41
C THR A 390 14.09 -0.08 -3.14
N GLN A 391 15.05 0.85 -3.16
CA GLN A 391 14.91 2.12 -3.90
C GLN A 391 14.78 1.91 -5.41
N GLN A 392 15.56 0.98 -5.98
CA GLN A 392 15.42 0.61 -7.39
C GLN A 392 14.05 0.00 -7.69
N LEU A 393 13.57 -0.88 -6.82
CA LEU A 393 12.30 -1.57 -7.01
C LEU A 393 11.11 -0.60 -6.92
N GLU A 394 11.13 0.37 -6.00
CA GLU A 394 10.10 1.41 -5.93
C GLU A 394 10.03 2.27 -7.21
N LYS A 395 11.14 2.43 -7.96
CA LYS A 395 11.13 3.11 -9.26
C LYS A 395 10.47 2.30 -10.37
N ILE A 396 10.51 0.97 -10.30
CA ILE A 396 9.94 0.05 -11.31
C ILE A 396 8.49 -0.30 -10.98
N ARG A 397 8.01 0.09 -9.80
CA ARG A 397 6.67 -0.21 -9.32
C ARG A 397 5.61 0.16 -10.36
N PRO A 398 4.74 -0.79 -10.77
CA PRO A 398 3.61 -0.47 -11.64
C PRO A 398 2.73 0.58 -10.95
N ALA A 399 2.82 1.81 -11.45
CA ALA A 399 2.12 2.95 -10.88
C ALA A 399 0.68 2.98 -11.39
N ASN A 400 -0.28 3.16 -10.48
CA ASN A 400 -1.62 3.53 -10.86
C ASN A 400 -1.59 5.01 -11.32
N ARG A 401 -1.47 5.23 -12.62
CA ARG A 401 -1.32 6.57 -13.22
C ARG A 401 -2.64 7.31 -13.41
N ILE A 402 -3.73 6.84 -12.82
CA ILE A 402 -5.04 7.50 -12.96
C ILE A 402 -5.01 8.94 -12.45
N MET A 403 -4.24 9.21 -11.39
CA MET A 403 -4.03 10.57 -10.89
C MET A 403 -3.27 11.48 -11.88
N GLU A 404 -2.54 10.93 -12.85
CA GLU A 404 -1.91 11.74 -13.90
C GLU A 404 -2.93 12.30 -14.88
N LEU A 405 -4.11 11.68 -15.01
CA LEU A 405 -5.21 12.16 -15.86
C LEU A 405 -5.81 13.48 -15.34
N SER A 406 -5.60 13.84 -14.07
CA SER A 406 -6.00 15.15 -13.54
C SER A 406 -4.97 16.25 -13.83
N GLN A 407 -3.80 15.93 -14.39
CA GLN A 407 -2.80 16.93 -14.73
C GLN A 407 -3.14 17.65 -16.04
N PRO A 408 -2.88 18.97 -16.16
CA PRO A 408 -3.20 19.76 -17.36
C PRO A 408 -2.56 19.20 -18.64
N LYS A 409 -1.36 18.61 -18.53
CA LYS A 409 -0.59 18.05 -19.65
C LYS A 409 -1.27 16.86 -20.34
N TYR A 410 -2.00 16.06 -19.57
CA TYR A 410 -2.81 14.95 -20.06
C TYR A 410 -4.30 15.33 -20.09
N GLY A 411 -4.55 16.64 -20.17
CA GLY A 411 -5.85 17.29 -20.32
C GLY A 411 -6.55 16.97 -21.64
N ILE A 412 -6.54 15.71 -22.06
CA ILE A 412 -7.57 15.09 -22.89
C ILE A 412 -8.96 15.26 -22.21
N VAL A 413 -8.98 15.74 -20.95
CA VAL A 413 -10.17 16.09 -20.17
C VAL A 413 -10.31 17.60 -19.89
N SER A 414 -9.54 18.53 -20.49
CA SER A 414 -9.86 19.96 -20.38
C SER A 414 -10.41 20.59 -21.65
N GLU A 415 -9.82 20.39 -22.84
CA GLU A 415 -10.31 21.05 -24.06
C GLU A 415 -10.08 20.19 -25.31
N GLY A 416 -11.14 19.93 -26.07
CA GLY A 416 -11.07 19.49 -27.47
C GLY A 416 -10.85 18.00 -27.72
N PHE A 417 -11.93 17.23 -27.90
CA PHE A 417 -11.96 16.09 -28.85
C PHE A 417 -13.36 15.70 -29.34
N PHE A 418 -14.41 16.47 -29.03
CA PHE A 418 -15.73 16.30 -29.63
C PHE A 418 -16.20 17.65 -30.20
N PRO A 419 -16.34 17.81 -31.52
CA PRO A 419 -17.01 18.98 -32.07
C PRO A 419 -18.47 18.94 -31.62
N CYS A 420 -18.90 19.92 -30.83
CA CYS A 420 -20.32 20.20 -30.69
C CYS A 420 -20.84 20.63 -32.08
N PRO A 421 -21.95 20.07 -32.57
CA PRO A 421 -22.59 20.61 -33.77
C PRO A 421 -23.01 22.05 -33.49
N ASN A 422 -22.60 22.96 -34.38
CA ASN A 422 -22.86 24.40 -34.32
C ASN A 422 -24.27 24.74 -33.84
N ARG A 423 -24.36 25.33 -32.65
CA ARG A 423 -25.53 26.13 -32.26
C ARG A 423 -25.29 27.54 -32.76
N SER A 424 -25.84 27.85 -33.94
CA SER A 424 -25.92 29.19 -34.51
C SER A 424 -26.54 30.15 -33.51
N LEU A 425 -25.78 31.17 -33.07
CA LEU A 425 -26.30 32.32 -32.35
C LEU A 425 -25.53 33.57 -32.81
N ASN A 426 -26.14 34.22 -33.79
CA ASN A 426 -26.42 35.65 -33.90
C ASN A 426 -25.30 36.68 -33.70
N HIS A 427 -25.14 37.43 -34.79
CA HIS A 427 -25.27 38.89 -34.83
C HIS A 427 -24.54 39.69 -33.75
N VAL A 428 -23.41 40.20 -34.21
CA VAL A 428 -22.66 41.34 -33.70
C VAL A 428 -23.57 42.56 -33.55
N ASP A 429 -23.47 43.23 -32.41
CA ASP A 429 -23.54 44.70 -32.30
C ASP A 429 -22.36 45.18 -31.43
N PRO A 430 -21.58 46.18 -31.87
CA PRO A 430 -20.47 46.75 -31.11
C PRO A 430 -20.83 48.15 -30.60
N GLU A 431 -20.64 48.39 -29.30
CA GLU A 431 -20.39 49.69 -28.65
C GLU A 431 -20.55 49.43 -27.15
N ILE A 432 -19.53 49.63 -26.31
CA ILE A 432 -19.20 50.93 -25.75
C ILE A 432 -17.73 50.94 -25.29
N LYS A 433 -17.07 52.02 -25.72
CA LYS A 433 -15.78 52.60 -25.34
C LYS A 433 -15.53 52.63 -23.83
N GLU A 434 -14.34 52.24 -23.38
CA GLU A 434 -13.22 53.15 -23.08
C GLU A 434 -13.47 53.97 -21.80
N GLN A 435 -13.04 53.43 -20.65
CA GLN A 435 -12.59 54.24 -19.52
C GLN A 435 -11.76 53.39 -18.55
N ASP A 436 -10.73 54.02 -18.00
CA ASP A 436 -9.86 53.61 -16.90
C ASP A 436 -8.64 52.72 -17.23
N SER A 437 -7.73 53.34 -17.99
CA SER A 437 -6.30 53.26 -17.68
C SER A 437 -5.98 54.20 -16.51
N ALA A 438 -5.57 53.66 -15.36
CA ALA A 438 -4.46 54.16 -14.51
C ALA A 438 -4.53 53.61 -13.09
N LEU A 439 -3.35 53.43 -12.48
CA LEU A 439 -3.07 53.11 -11.06
C LEU A 439 -3.31 51.61 -10.71
N VAL A 440 -2.35 50.81 -10.23
CA VAL A 440 -1.21 51.07 -9.34
C VAL A 440 -0.12 50.01 -9.57
N LEU A 441 1.12 50.47 -9.68
CA LEU A 441 2.37 49.73 -9.48
C LEU A 441 2.84 49.99 -8.04
N LYS A 442 3.52 49.00 -7.43
CA LYS A 442 4.06 48.91 -6.04
C LYS A 442 3.07 48.29 -5.05
N GLN A 443 3.40 47.25 -4.27
CA GLN A 443 4.68 46.75 -3.75
C GLN A 443 4.87 45.24 -3.96
#